data_AF-A0A7S2N631-F1
#
_entry.id   AF-A0A7S2N631-F1
#
_cell.length_a   1.000
_cell.length_b   1.000
_cell.length_c   1.000
_cell.angle_alpha   90.00
_cell.angle_beta   90.00
_cell.angle_gamma   90.00
#
_symmetry.space_group_name_H-M   'P 1'
#
loop_
_entity.id
_entity.type
_entity.pdbx_description
1 polymer ?
#
loop_
_entity_poly.entity_id
_entity_poly.type
_entity_poly.pdbx_seq_one_letter_code
_entity_poly.pdbx_strand_id
1 'polypeptide(L)'
;ALAALLLAAGGAAATDEAGTKFLEDKATEPGVVSLPSGLLYKVLKQGSGHFHPTQDSPCACNYEGSLIDGTVFDSSYKRGQPTTFAPNQVIKGWTEAMQLM
;
A
#
# COMPACT_ATOMS: atom_id res chain seq x y z
N ALA A 1 8.40 -11.98 4.00
CA ALA A 1 8.09 -10.68 4.62
C ALA A 1 8.41 -9.59 3.61
N LEU A 2 7.40 -9.15 2.85
CA LEU A 2 7.50 -8.05 1.90
C LEU A 2 7.28 -6.75 2.68
N ALA A 3 8.20 -5.79 2.55
CA ALA A 3 7.93 -4.42 2.92
C ALA A 3 7.53 -3.70 1.63
N ALA A 4 6.22 -3.57 1.39
CA ALA A 4 5.71 -2.71 0.33
C ALA A 4 5.26 -1.41 1.00
N LEU A 5 5.85 -0.29 0.61
CA LEU A 5 5.32 1.02 0.99
C LEU A 5 4.16 1.30 0.03
N LEU A 6 2.95 0.95 0.44
CA LEU A 6 1.73 1.28 -0.29
C LEU A 6 1.37 2.74 0.01
N LEU A 7 1.43 3.59 -1.01
CA LEU A 7 0.87 4.93 -0.97
C LEU A 7 -0.52 4.87 -1.60
N ALA A 8 -1.51 4.49 -0.80
CA ALA A 8 -2.89 4.34 -1.25
C ALA A 8 -3.56 5.71 -1.44
N ALA A 9 -3.62 6.19 -2.70
CA ALA A 9 -4.52 7.27 -3.09
C ALA A 9 -5.93 6.67 -3.31
N GLY A 10 -6.77 6.73 -2.29
CA GLY A 10 -8.18 6.40 -2.42
C GLY A 10 -8.94 7.52 -3.12
N GLY A 11 -8.96 7.55 -4.45
CA GLY A 11 -9.88 8.36 -5.25
C GLY A 11 -9.66 9.87 -5.19
N ALA A 12 -9.69 10.52 -6.35
CA ALA A 12 -9.49 11.95 -6.55
C ALA A 12 -10.61 12.86 -5.98
N ALA A 13 -11.14 12.58 -4.78
CA ALA A 13 -12.24 13.36 -4.19
C ALA A 13 -12.08 13.73 -2.70
N ALA A 14 -10.93 13.49 -2.05
CA ALA A 14 -10.73 13.89 -0.66
C ALA A 14 -9.27 14.20 -0.25
N THR A 15 -8.40 14.57 -1.18
CA THR A 15 -7.05 15.09 -0.87
C THR A 15 -7.03 16.59 -1.05
N ASP A 16 -6.50 17.29 -0.04
CA ASP A 16 -6.19 18.70 -0.14
C ASP A 16 -5.00 18.93 -1.10
N GLU A 17 -4.64 20.20 -1.28
CA GLU A 17 -3.50 20.58 -2.14
C GLU A 17 -2.20 19.90 -1.70
N ALA A 18 -2.00 19.73 -0.39
CA ALA A 18 -0.84 19.05 0.18
C ALA A 18 -0.80 17.56 -0.21
N GLY A 19 -1.93 16.86 -0.13
CA GLY A 19 -2.05 15.47 -0.56
C GLY A 19 -1.80 15.29 -2.06
N THR A 20 -2.34 16.19 -2.89
CA THR A 20 -2.11 16.16 -4.35
C THR A 20 -0.64 16.34 -4.67
N LYS A 21 0.00 17.38 -4.11
CA LYS A 21 1.42 17.63 -4.31
C LYS A 21 2.29 16.47 -3.83
N PHE A 22 1.95 15.88 -2.70
CA PHE A 22 2.67 14.72 -2.17
C PHE A 22 2.61 13.53 -3.14
N LEU A 23 1.45 13.25 -3.75
CA LEU A 23 1.32 12.19 -4.76
C LEU A 23 2.10 12.52 -6.04
N GLU A 24 2.06 13.76 -6.52
CA GLU A 24 2.84 14.21 -7.68
C GLU A 24 4.34 14.05 -7.45
N ASP A 25 4.84 14.52 -6.31
CA ASP A 25 6.24 14.41 -5.94
C ASP A 25 6.64 12.92 -5.83
N LYS A 26 5.81 12.09 -5.20
CA LYS A 26 6.05 10.64 -5.09
C LYS A 26 6.05 9.92 -6.43
N ALA A 27 5.20 10.30 -7.36
CA ALA A 27 5.14 9.69 -8.69
C ALA A 27 6.45 9.87 -9.48
N THR A 28 7.26 10.87 -9.15
CA THR A 28 8.56 11.11 -9.79
C THR A 28 9.74 10.35 -9.15
N GLU A 29 9.53 9.71 -7.99
CA GLU A 29 10.62 9.03 -7.30
C GLU A 29 11.08 7.75 -8.03
N PRO A 30 12.38 7.47 -8.09
CA PRO A 30 12.88 6.25 -8.72
C PRO A 30 12.29 4.97 -8.10
N GLY A 31 11.76 4.10 -8.96
CA GLY A 31 11.15 2.83 -8.59
C GLY A 31 9.70 2.92 -8.13
N VAL A 32 9.09 4.11 -8.14
CA VAL A 32 7.64 4.25 -7.98
C VAL A 32 6.95 3.88 -9.29
N VAL A 33 5.87 3.11 -9.18
CA VAL A 33 5.00 2.71 -10.29
C VAL A 33 3.62 3.30 -10.05
N SER A 34 3.11 3.99 -11.08
CA SER A 34 1.76 4.56 -11.10
C SER A 34 0.80 3.63 -11.83
N LEU A 35 -0.34 3.32 -11.20
CA LEU A 35 -1.39 2.50 -11.80
C LEU A 35 -2.54 3.36 -12.34
N PRO A 36 -3.35 2.85 -13.29
CA PRO A 36 -4.52 3.56 -13.81
C PRO A 36 -5.57 3.93 -12.76
N SER A 37 -5.59 3.21 -11.63
CA SER A 37 -6.46 3.51 -10.48
C SER A 37 -6.05 4.77 -9.71
N GLY A 38 -4.85 5.31 -9.97
CA GLY A 38 -4.22 6.36 -9.19
C GLY A 38 -3.34 5.84 -8.05
N LEU A 39 -3.28 4.53 -7.82
CA LEU A 39 -2.39 3.93 -6.83
C LEU A 39 -0.93 4.11 -7.23
N LEU A 40 -0.12 4.60 -6.29
CA LEU A 40 1.34 4.64 -6.39
C LEU A 40 1.92 3.56 -5.47
N TYR A 41 2.83 2.74 -5.99
CA TYR A 41 3.54 1.77 -5.16
C TYR A 41 5.02 1.69 -5.53
N LYS A 42 5.82 1.24 -4.57
CA LYS A 42 7.25 0.97 -4.77
C LYS A 42 7.60 -0.36 -4.14
N VAL A 43 8.25 -1.22 -4.93
CA VAL A 43 8.75 -2.51 -4.45
C VAL A 43 10.08 -2.27 -3.75
N LEU A 44 10.11 -2.43 -2.42
CA LEU A 44 11.37 -2.30 -1.66
C LEU A 44 12.18 -3.60 -1.68
N LYS A 45 11.49 -4.74 -1.67
CA LYS A 45 12.09 -6.07 -1.76
C LYS A 45 11.15 -7.01 -2.50
N GLN A 46 11.61 -7.53 -3.63
CA GLN A 46 10.83 -8.50 -4.40
C GLN A 46 10.74 -9.84 -3.66
N GLY A 47 9.56 -10.43 -3.67
CA GLY A 47 9.34 -11.80 -3.19
C GLY A 47 9.88 -12.83 -4.17
N SER A 48 10.01 -14.08 -3.72
CA SER A 48 10.36 -15.22 -4.57
C SER A 48 9.15 -16.07 -4.97
N GLY A 49 7.93 -15.59 -4.70
CA GLY A 49 6.69 -16.27 -5.06
C GLY A 49 6.43 -16.20 -6.56
N HIS A 50 5.82 -17.24 -7.11
CA HIS A 50 5.41 -17.29 -8.52
C HIS A 50 3.94 -16.89 -8.73
N PHE A 51 3.17 -16.79 -7.66
CA PHE A 51 1.74 -16.54 -7.68
C PHE A 51 1.43 -15.30 -6.86
N HIS A 52 0.55 -14.47 -7.39
CA HIS A 52 -0.03 -13.34 -6.68
C HIS A 52 -1.26 -13.80 -5.88
N PRO A 53 -1.52 -13.22 -4.70
CA PRO A 53 -2.76 -13.43 -3.96
C PRO A 53 -4.01 -13.19 -4.83
N THR A 54 -5.01 -14.07 -4.71
CA THR A 54 -6.36 -13.84 -5.25
C THR A 54 -7.20 -13.03 -4.26
N GLN A 55 -8.39 -12.58 -4.67
CA GLN A 55 -9.28 -11.75 -3.81
C GLN A 55 -9.59 -12.37 -2.44
N ASP A 56 -9.65 -13.69 -2.35
CA ASP A 56 -9.96 -14.43 -1.11
C ASP A 56 -8.71 -15.02 -0.42
N SER A 57 -7.51 -14.76 -0.96
CA SER A 57 -6.27 -15.35 -0.43
C SER A 57 -5.89 -14.73 0.92
N PRO A 58 -5.86 -15.50 2.02
CA PRO A 58 -5.45 -14.98 3.32
C PRO A 58 -3.95 -14.70 3.32
N CYS A 59 -3.58 -13.45 3.58
CA CYS A 59 -2.20 -12.97 3.59
C CYS A 59 -1.84 -12.46 4.99
N ALA A 60 -0.82 -13.06 5.61
CA ALA A 60 -0.26 -12.54 6.85
C ALA A 60 0.72 -11.40 6.54
N CYS A 61 0.38 -10.19 6.99
CA CYS A 61 1.11 -8.97 6.65
C CYS A 61 1.63 -8.27 7.90
N ASN A 62 2.88 -7.82 7.84
CA ASN A 62 3.37 -6.75 8.67
C ASN A 62 3.31 -5.44 7.87
N TYR A 63 2.72 -4.42 8.47
CA TYR A 63 2.47 -3.11 7.88
C TYR A 63 2.55 -1.99 8.92
N GLU A 64 2.75 -0.78 8.41
CA GLU A 64 2.61 0.47 9.11
C GLU A 64 1.89 1.47 8.18
N GLY A 65 0.84 2.10 8.70
CA GLY A 65 0.07 3.14 8.03
C GLY A 65 0.33 4.48 8.70
N SER A 66 0.76 5.45 7.90
CA SER A 66 0.96 6.83 8.32
C SER A 66 0.24 7.80 7.39
N LEU A 67 -0.12 8.97 7.91
CA LEU A 67 -0.54 10.11 7.11
C LEU A 67 0.67 10.75 6.40
N ILE A 68 0.42 11.69 5.49
CA ILE A 68 1.48 12.38 4.71
C ILE A 68 2.41 13.23 5.59
N ASP A 69 1.97 13.60 6.79
CA ASP A 69 2.76 14.32 7.80
C ASP A 69 3.63 13.40 8.67
N GLY A 70 3.54 12.07 8.46
CA GLY A 70 4.26 11.06 9.23
C GLY A 70 3.51 10.56 10.48
N THR A 71 2.32 11.08 10.78
CA THR A 71 1.49 10.60 11.90
C THR A 71 1.06 9.17 11.65
N VAL A 72 1.59 8.23 12.44
CA VAL A 72 1.24 6.80 12.36
C VAL A 72 -0.12 6.57 13.00
N PHE A 73 -1.10 6.11 12.21
CA PHE A 73 -2.44 5.79 12.70
C PHE A 73 -2.62 4.30 13.01
N ASP A 74 -1.85 3.43 12.36
CA ASP A 74 -1.93 1.98 12.56
C ASP A 74 -0.57 1.31 12.29
N SER A 75 -0.18 0.33 13.11
CA SER A 75 1.10 -0.38 12.94
C SER A 75 1.05 -1.77 13.58
N SER A 76 1.21 -2.80 12.76
CA SER A 76 1.39 -4.18 13.24
C SER A 76 2.70 -4.37 14.00
N TYR A 77 3.74 -3.61 13.65
CA TYR A 77 5.02 -3.64 14.35
C TYR A 77 4.88 -3.16 15.80
N LYS A 78 4.11 -2.09 16.02
CA LYS A 78 3.78 -1.62 17.39
C LYS A 78 2.99 -2.66 18.18
N ARG A 79 2.17 -3.48 17.52
CA ARG A 79 1.45 -4.59 18.14
C ARG A 79 2.32 -5.84 18.37
N GLY A 80 3.51 -5.91 17.76
CA GLY A 80 4.42 -7.05 17.87
C GLY A 80 3.95 -8.33 17.15
N GLN A 81 2.90 -8.27 16.34
CA GLN A 81 2.36 -9.43 15.63
C GLN A 81 1.75 -9.05 14.27
N PRO A 82 1.91 -9.90 13.24
CA PRO A 82 1.31 -9.68 11.94
C PRO A 82 -0.21 -9.73 12.03
N THR A 83 -0.87 -9.14 11.03
CA THR A 83 -2.33 -9.23 10.88
C THR A 83 -2.66 -9.93 9.57
N THR A 84 -3.67 -10.81 9.58
CA THR A 84 -4.09 -11.55 8.39
C THR A 84 -5.26 -10.84 7.74
N PHE A 85 -5.13 -10.58 6.44
CA PHE A 85 -6.17 -9.98 5.62
C PHE A 85 -6.30 -10.74 4.29
N ALA A 86 -7.52 -10.78 3.75
CA ALA A 86 -7.73 -11.10 2.34
C ALA A 86 -7.94 -9.82 1.54
N PRO A 87 -7.54 -9.74 0.25
CA PRO A 87 -7.69 -8.52 -0.55
C PRO A 87 -9.13 -7.98 -0.60
N ASN A 88 -10.16 -8.82 -0.52
CA ASN A 88 -11.56 -8.40 -0.50
C ASN A 88 -12.05 -7.79 0.84
N GLN A 89 -11.24 -7.81 1.90
CA GLN A 89 -11.59 -7.31 3.24
C GLN A 89 -10.98 -5.95 3.58
N VAL A 90 -10.23 -5.36 2.64
CA VAL A 90 -9.43 -4.16 2.86
C VAL A 90 -9.83 -3.06 1.88
N ILE A 91 -9.29 -1.85 2.07
CA ILE A 91 -9.55 -0.72 1.18
C ILE A 91 -9.05 -1.00 -0.25
N LYS A 92 -9.70 -0.40 -1.24
CA LYS A 92 -9.46 -0.67 -2.68
C LYS A 92 -7.98 -0.61 -3.09
N GLY A 93 -7.21 0.35 -2.57
CA GLY A 93 -5.78 0.45 -2.87
C GLY A 93 -4.97 -0.74 -2.34
N TRP A 94 -5.33 -1.26 -1.16
CA TRP A 94 -4.75 -2.49 -0.64
C TRP A 94 -5.20 -3.72 -1.43
N THR A 95 -6.50 -3.79 -1.77
CA THR A 95 -7.04 -4.87 -2.61
C THR A 95 -6.26 -5.02 -3.91
N GLU A 96 -5.98 -3.91 -4.60
CA GLU A 96 -5.22 -3.90 -5.85
C GLU A 96 -3.75 -4.28 -5.63
N ALA A 97 -3.03 -3.60 -4.73
CA ALA A 97 -1.61 -3.86 -4.53
C ALA A 97 -1.31 -5.27 -3.98
N MET A 98 -2.19 -5.84 -3.15
CA MET A 98 -2.04 -7.23 -2.69
C MET A 98 -2.13 -8.24 -3.84
N GLN A 99 -2.81 -7.92 -4.94
CA GLN A 99 -2.91 -8.81 -6.10
C GLN A 99 -1.75 -8.61 -7.10
N LEU A 100 -0.80 -7.71 -6.81
CA LEU A 100 0.37 -7.40 -7.65
C LEU A 100 1.71 -7.84 -7.03
N MET A 101 1.69 -8.34 -5.79
CA MET A 101 2.90 -8.67 -5.01
C MET A 101 3.37 -10.12 -5.13
#